data_AF-A0A7S0NX82-F1
#
_entry.id   AF-A0A7S0NX82-F1
#
_cell.length_a   1.000
_cell.length_b   1.000
_cell.length_c   1.000
_cell.angle_alpha   90.00
_cell.angle_beta   90.00
_cell.angle_gamma   90.00
#
_symmetry.space_group_name_H-M   'P 1'
#
loop_
_entity.id
_entity.type
_entity.pdbx_description
1 polymer ?
#
loop_
_entity_poly.entity_id
_entity_poly.type
_entity_poly.pdbx_seq_one_letter_code
_entity_poly.pdbx_strand_id
1 'polypeptide(L)'
;AISLAIGAGTALLAGPVFDALRGTTFFGWWRSSWPLLGIIYLAAGVAHFTELEGFENITPPNGTWGFWWTPFSPRVNVLWTGVVEIFGGAWMLLGFGAPLLGVSLPAALGPVTSDAALTLFLLTVAVTPANIYALTHGANFPLNIETPPTAHAVRLALQSVLLAIFWELAQPTLLDAKMNLGLL
;
A
#
# COMPACT_ATOMS: atom_id res chain seq x y z
N ALA A 1 2.32 -10.29 -17.26
CA ALA A 1 2.59 -11.44 -16.37
C ALA A 1 2.83 -11.01 -14.92
N ILE A 2 3.78 -10.11 -14.63
CA ILE A 2 4.13 -9.72 -13.24
C ILE A 2 2.94 -9.11 -12.49
N SER A 3 2.22 -8.13 -13.05
CA SER A 3 1.05 -7.54 -12.39
C SER A 3 -0.06 -8.56 -12.11
N LEU A 4 -0.26 -9.53 -13.01
CA LEU A 4 -1.21 -10.62 -12.82
C LEU A 4 -0.78 -11.54 -11.67
N ALA A 5 0.51 -11.84 -11.54
CA ALA A 5 1.03 -12.64 -10.44
C ALA A 5 0.84 -11.93 -9.09
N ILE A 6 1.06 -10.62 -9.04
CA ILE A 6 0.83 -9.80 -7.83
C ILE A 6 -0.67 -9.81 -7.47
N GLY A 7 -1.54 -9.57 -8.45
CA GLY A 7 -3.00 -9.58 -8.23
C GLY A 7 -3.52 -10.95 -7.80
N ALA A 8 -3.08 -12.02 -8.46
CA ALA A 8 -3.44 -13.40 -8.10
C ALA A 8 -2.92 -13.77 -6.71
N GLY A 9 -1.66 -13.45 -6.40
CA GLY A 9 -1.07 -13.66 -5.07
C GLY A 9 -1.85 -12.91 -3.99
N THR A 10 -2.19 -11.65 -4.24
CA THR A 10 -3.03 -10.83 -3.35
C THR A 10 -4.39 -11.50 -3.11
N ALA A 11 -5.08 -11.93 -4.17
CA ALA A 11 -6.41 -12.54 -4.07
C ALA A 11 -6.38 -13.89 -3.34
N LEU A 12 -5.37 -14.73 -3.58
CA LEU A 12 -5.18 -15.99 -2.87
C LEU A 12 -4.91 -15.78 -1.39
N LEU A 13 -4.10 -14.77 -1.05
CA LEU A 13 -3.80 -14.43 0.35
C LEU A 13 -5.04 -13.87 1.06
N ALA A 14 -5.68 -12.86 0.47
CA ALA A 14 -6.82 -12.17 1.08
C ALA A 14 -8.10 -13.01 1.15
N GLY A 15 -8.26 -13.99 0.25
CA GLY A 15 -9.37 -14.93 0.27
C GLY A 15 -9.02 -16.20 1.05
N PRO A 16 -8.74 -17.32 0.37
CA PRO A 16 -8.70 -18.64 1.00
C PRO A 16 -7.67 -18.77 2.12
N VAL A 17 -6.52 -18.10 2.02
CA VAL A 17 -5.48 -18.19 3.07
C VAL A 17 -5.92 -17.46 4.34
N PHE A 18 -6.35 -16.21 4.24
CA PHE A 18 -6.85 -15.48 5.40
C PHE A 18 -8.11 -16.12 5.97
N ASP A 19 -9.02 -16.59 5.13
CA ASP A 19 -10.20 -17.37 5.55
C ASP A 19 -9.81 -18.59 6.39
N ALA A 20 -8.81 -19.36 5.96
CA ALA A 20 -8.32 -20.54 6.68
C ALA A 20 -7.59 -20.19 7.99
N LEU A 21 -7.02 -18.99 8.09
CA LEU A 21 -6.32 -18.53 9.29
C LEU A 21 -7.23 -17.81 10.28
N ARG A 22 -8.42 -17.34 9.86
CA ARG A 22 -9.36 -16.64 10.75
C ARG A 22 -9.69 -17.50 11.98
N GLY A 23 -9.65 -16.85 13.15
CA GLY A 23 -9.86 -17.50 14.44
C GLY A 23 -8.62 -18.16 15.05
N THR A 24 -7.48 -18.21 14.33
CA THR A 24 -6.21 -18.67 14.92
C THR A 24 -5.53 -17.56 15.73
N THR A 25 -4.71 -17.95 16.72
CA THR A 25 -3.88 -17.01 17.50
C THR A 25 -2.92 -16.21 16.61
N PHE A 26 -2.37 -16.86 15.58
CA PHE A 26 -1.51 -16.20 14.60
C PHE A 26 -2.26 -15.08 13.87
N PHE A 27 -3.50 -15.35 13.45
CA PHE A 27 -4.34 -14.35 12.80
C PHE A 27 -4.62 -13.15 13.71
N GLY A 28 -4.97 -13.41 14.97
CA GLY A 28 -5.17 -12.34 15.95
C GLY A 28 -3.91 -11.50 16.21
N TRP A 29 -2.74 -12.14 16.27
CA TRP A 29 -1.46 -11.45 16.49
C TRP A 29 -1.09 -10.53 15.33
N TRP A 30 -1.11 -11.00 14.08
CA TRP A 30 -0.79 -10.14 12.94
C TRP A 30 -1.85 -9.05 12.76
N ARG A 31 -3.13 -9.38 12.99
CA ARG A 31 -4.21 -8.39 12.93
C ARG A 31 -3.93 -7.29 13.93
N SER A 32 -3.43 -7.59 15.13
CA SER A 32 -3.13 -6.57 16.14
C SER A 32 -1.85 -5.75 15.84
N SER A 33 -1.00 -6.20 14.92
CA SER A 33 0.25 -5.50 14.56
C SER A 33 0.10 -4.50 13.40
N TRP A 34 -1.11 -4.33 12.85
CA TRP A 34 -1.37 -3.36 11.77
C TRP A 34 -0.93 -1.92 12.06
N PRO A 35 -0.89 -1.39 13.31
CA PRO A 35 -0.41 -0.02 13.54
C PRO A 35 1.04 0.20 13.10
N LEU A 36 1.84 -0.87 13.03
CA LEU A 36 3.18 -0.82 12.46
C LEU A 36 3.18 -0.38 10.99
N LEU A 37 2.15 -0.76 10.22
CA LEU A 37 1.98 -0.28 8.85
C LEU A 37 1.77 1.23 8.81
N GLY A 38 1.02 1.79 9.77
CA GLY A 38 0.84 3.24 9.88
C GLY A 38 2.17 3.98 10.08
N ILE A 39 3.04 3.46 10.96
CA ILE A 39 4.39 4.00 11.18
C ILE A 39 5.25 3.86 9.92
N ILE A 40 5.23 2.69 9.29
CA ILE A 40 6.02 2.42 8.08
C ILE A 40 5.61 3.37 6.94
N TYR A 41 4.31 3.56 6.71
CA TYR A 41 3.82 4.44 5.65
C TYR A 41 4.05 5.92 5.96
N LEU A 42 3.95 6.33 7.22
CA LEU A 42 4.34 7.67 7.61
C LEU A 42 5.83 7.94 7.31
N ALA A 43 6.71 6.99 7.66
CA ALA A 43 8.13 7.08 7.38
C ALA A 43 8.44 7.01 5.87
N ALA A 44 7.78 6.12 5.13
CA ALA A 44 7.92 6.00 3.68
C ALA A 44 7.47 7.29 2.97
N GLY A 45 6.37 7.89 3.44
CA GLY A 45 5.88 9.15 2.91
C GLY A 45 6.84 10.30 3.15
N VAL A 46 7.50 10.35 4.32
CA VAL A 46 8.62 11.29 4.57
C VAL A 46 9.80 11.00 3.63
N ALA A 47 10.11 9.72 3.39
CA ALA A 47 11.22 9.33 2.51
C ALA A 47 11.03 9.80 1.06
N HIS A 48 9.79 9.96 0.58
CA HIS A 48 9.53 10.54 -0.75
C HIS A 48 10.05 11.98 -0.90
N PHE A 49 10.21 12.71 0.22
CA PHE A 49 10.75 14.07 0.22
C PHE A 49 12.26 14.12 0.50
N THR A 50 12.80 13.15 1.23
CA THR A 50 14.23 13.13 1.61
C THR A 50 15.09 12.34 0.63
N GLU A 51 14.54 11.29 0.01
CA GLU A 51 15.20 10.39 -0.95
C GLU A 51 14.60 10.52 -2.36
N LEU A 52 14.17 11.73 -2.71
CA LEU A 52 13.36 12.05 -3.89
C LEU A 52 13.96 11.50 -5.19
N GLU A 53 15.27 11.70 -5.41
CA GLU A 53 15.96 11.22 -6.61
C GLU A 53 15.86 9.68 -6.75
N GLY A 54 15.89 8.95 -5.62
CA GLY A 54 15.76 7.50 -5.60
C GLY A 54 14.40 7.04 -6.09
N PHE A 55 13.34 7.70 -5.64
CA PHE A 55 11.98 7.42 -6.09
C PHE A 55 11.73 7.88 -7.53
N GLU A 56 12.31 9.00 -7.95
CA GLU A 56 12.25 9.45 -9.35
C GLU A 56 12.92 8.42 -10.28
N ASN A 57 14.05 7.84 -9.87
CA ASN A 57 14.80 6.86 -10.65
C ASN A 57 13.99 5.59 -10.98
N ILE A 58 13.11 5.16 -10.06
CA ILE A 58 12.24 3.99 -10.29
C ILE A 58 10.91 4.36 -10.93
N THR A 59 10.63 5.64 -11.17
CA THR A 59 9.41 6.06 -11.85
C THR A 59 9.55 5.76 -13.35
N PRO A 60 8.68 4.91 -13.94
CA PRO A 60 8.84 4.52 -15.33
C PRO A 60 8.63 5.74 -16.25
N PRO A 61 9.57 6.02 -17.17
CA PRO A 61 9.41 7.09 -18.16
C PRO A 61 8.16 6.91 -19.03
N ASN A 62 7.64 8.01 -19.59
CA ASN A 62 6.55 7.93 -20.55
C ASN A 62 6.99 7.12 -21.80
N GLY A 63 6.15 6.19 -22.24
CA GLY A 63 6.44 5.22 -23.29
C GLY A 63 7.00 3.88 -22.79
N THR A 64 7.27 3.72 -21.49
CA THR A 64 7.72 2.43 -20.94
C THR A 64 6.70 1.31 -21.24
N TRP A 65 7.22 0.13 -21.60
CA TRP A 65 6.45 -1.03 -22.08
C TRP A 65 5.54 -0.76 -23.30
N GLY A 66 5.66 0.41 -23.95
CA GLY A 66 4.84 0.81 -25.10
C GLY A 66 3.40 1.20 -24.76
N PHE A 67 3.00 1.22 -23.48
CA PHE A 67 1.65 1.61 -23.06
C PHE A 67 1.60 2.53 -21.82
N TRP A 68 2.74 2.80 -21.18
CA TRP A 68 2.80 3.57 -19.94
C TRP A 68 2.88 5.07 -20.20
N TRP A 69 1.89 5.82 -19.74
CA TRP A 69 1.93 7.29 -19.74
C TRP A 69 1.32 7.82 -18.46
N THR A 70 1.99 8.82 -17.89
CA THR A 70 1.47 9.58 -16.76
C THR A 70 1.33 11.06 -17.14
N PRO A 71 0.30 11.76 -16.62
CA PRO A 71 0.07 13.17 -16.94
C PRO A 71 1.04 14.12 -16.22
N PHE A 72 1.82 13.61 -15.26
CA PHE A 72 2.72 14.38 -14.41
C PHE A 72 4.17 13.98 -14.60
N SER A 73 5.09 14.87 -14.20
CA SER A 73 6.52 14.52 -14.16
C SER A 73 6.78 13.46 -13.08
N PRO A 74 7.89 12.69 -13.18
CA PRO A 74 8.30 11.76 -12.14
C PRO A 74 8.32 12.38 -10.75
N ARG A 75 8.92 13.57 -10.62
CA ARG A 75 8.96 14.35 -9.39
C ARG A 75 7.58 14.59 -8.80
N VAL A 76 6.63 15.09 -9.60
CA VAL A 76 5.27 15.37 -9.12
C VAL A 76 4.61 14.08 -8.66
N ASN A 77 4.80 12.97 -9.41
CA ASN A 77 4.28 11.67 -9.01
C ASN A 77 4.78 11.23 -7.64
N VAL A 78 6.09 11.31 -7.40
CA VAL A 78 6.71 10.96 -6.11
C VAL A 78 6.18 11.86 -4.99
N LEU A 79 6.07 13.17 -5.20
CA LEU A 79 5.63 14.08 -4.15
C LEU A 79 4.18 13.83 -3.72
N TRP A 80 3.25 13.65 -4.67
CA TRP A 80 1.86 13.42 -4.29
C TRP A 80 1.65 12.04 -3.67
N THR A 81 2.35 11.00 -4.14
CA THR A 81 2.29 9.67 -3.52
C THR A 81 2.82 9.74 -2.09
N GLY A 82 3.93 10.45 -1.86
CA GLY A 82 4.47 10.70 -0.52
C GLY A 82 3.48 11.40 0.42
N VAL A 83 2.75 12.40 -0.07
CA VAL A 83 1.65 13.03 0.70
C VAL A 83 0.59 11.99 1.08
N VAL A 84 0.13 11.17 0.13
CA VAL A 84 -0.89 10.15 0.40
C VAL A 84 -0.39 9.10 1.40
N GLU A 85 0.89 8.71 1.35
CA GLU A 85 1.49 7.80 2.34
C GLU A 85 1.52 8.41 3.75
N ILE A 86 1.91 9.69 3.88
CA ILE A 86 1.89 10.42 5.16
C ILE A 86 0.48 10.44 5.72
N PHE A 87 -0.50 10.86 4.90
CA PHE A 87 -1.89 10.93 5.34
C PHE A 87 -2.45 9.56 5.67
N GLY A 88 -2.27 8.56 4.82
CA GLY A 88 -2.74 7.20 5.08
C GLY A 88 -2.11 6.60 6.34
N GLY A 89 -0.79 6.76 6.51
CA GLY A 89 -0.09 6.29 7.70
C GLY A 89 -0.55 7.00 8.98
N ALA A 90 -0.68 8.33 8.95
CA ALA A 90 -1.18 9.11 10.08
C ALA A 90 -2.65 8.80 10.41
N TRP A 91 -3.51 8.61 9.39
CA TRP A 91 -4.93 8.29 9.56
C TRP A 91 -5.11 6.90 10.19
N MET A 92 -4.30 5.91 9.77
CA MET A 92 -4.22 4.61 10.44
C MET A 92 -3.85 4.76 11.92
N LEU A 93 -2.80 5.53 12.23
CA LEU A 93 -2.35 5.74 13.61
C LEU A 93 -3.39 6.49 14.47
N LEU A 94 -4.13 7.44 13.89
CA LEU A 94 -5.22 8.11 14.56
C LEU A 94 -6.33 7.13 14.96
N GLY A 95 -6.75 6.27 14.01
CA GLY A 95 -7.76 5.25 14.25
C GLY A 95 -7.36 4.23 15.34
N PHE A 96 -6.06 3.95 15.46
CA PHE A 96 -5.52 3.11 16.53
C PHE A 96 -5.42 3.84 17.87
N GLY A 97 -4.85 5.05 17.86
CA GLY A 97 -4.44 5.77 19.05
C GLY A 97 -5.60 6.40 19.80
N ALA A 98 -6.64 6.89 19.11
CA ALA A 98 -7.76 7.55 19.76
C ALA A 98 -8.47 6.67 20.81
N PRO A 99 -8.84 5.40 20.51
CA PRO A 99 -9.39 4.50 21.53
C PRO A 99 -8.45 4.25 22.71
N LEU A 100 -7.14 4.13 22.47
CA LEU A 100 -6.14 3.92 23.54
C LEU A 100 -6.01 5.11 24.49
N LEU A 101 -6.30 6.32 24.00
CA LEU A 101 -6.32 7.55 24.78
C LEU A 101 -7.70 7.85 25.39
N GLY A 102 -8.67 6.94 25.25
CA GLY A 102 -10.04 7.14 25.73
C GLY A 102 -10.84 8.16 24.91
N VAL A 103 -10.40 8.47 23.69
CA VAL A 103 -11.05 9.43 22.80
C VAL A 103 -11.93 8.69 21.79
N SER A 104 -13.22 8.99 21.78
CA SER A 104 -14.12 8.55 20.71
C SER A 104 -14.02 9.48 19.51
N LEU A 105 -13.72 8.93 18.33
CA LEU A 105 -13.71 9.70 17.10
C LEU A 105 -15.14 10.01 16.65
N PRO A 106 -15.41 11.22 16.12
CA PRO A 106 -16.73 11.56 15.57
C PRO A 106 -17.13 10.58 14.46
N ALA A 107 -18.38 10.11 14.48
CA ALA A 107 -18.91 9.20 13.45
C ALA A 107 -18.82 9.77 12.02
N ALA A 108 -18.80 11.11 11.89
CA ALA A 108 -18.62 11.79 10.60
C ALA A 108 -17.25 11.51 9.94
N LEU A 109 -16.26 11.01 10.68
CA LEU A 109 -14.96 10.61 10.14
C LEU A 109 -14.98 9.21 9.51
N GLY A 110 -16.11 8.48 9.59
CA GLY A 110 -16.22 7.13 9.03
C GLY A 110 -15.34 6.09 9.73
N PRO A 111 -15.16 4.91 9.12
CA PRO A 111 -14.27 3.88 9.62
C PRO A 111 -12.80 4.24 9.33
N VAL A 112 -12.25 5.22 10.05
CA VAL A 112 -10.93 5.83 9.87
C VAL A 112 -9.81 4.86 9.47
N THR A 113 -9.60 3.77 10.23
CA THR A 113 -8.56 2.78 9.91
C THR A 113 -8.80 2.05 8.59
N SER A 114 -10.07 1.76 8.29
CA SER A 114 -10.47 1.05 7.08
C SER A 114 -10.32 1.93 5.84
N ASP A 115 -10.69 3.21 5.95
CA ASP A 115 -10.52 4.21 4.88
C ASP A 115 -9.05 4.43 4.56
N ALA A 116 -8.21 4.50 5.60
CA ALA A 116 -6.77 4.63 5.44
C ALA A 116 -6.17 3.38 4.76
N ALA A 117 -6.59 2.18 5.16
CA ALA A 117 -6.14 0.94 4.54
C ALA A 117 -6.56 0.85 3.06
N LEU A 118 -7.79 1.26 2.72
CA LEU A 118 -8.25 1.30 1.34
C LEU A 118 -7.44 2.33 0.52
N THR A 119 -7.16 3.49 1.09
CA THR A 119 -6.33 4.52 0.46
C THR A 119 -4.93 3.99 0.16
N LEU A 120 -4.28 3.36 1.14
CA LEU A 120 -2.94 2.79 0.98
C LEU A 120 -2.93 1.56 0.06
N PHE A 121 -4.00 0.77 0.01
CA PHE A 121 -4.20 -0.28 -1.00
C PHE A 121 -4.18 0.32 -2.41
N LEU A 122 -5.04 1.29 -2.67
CA LEU A 122 -5.18 1.92 -3.99
C LEU A 122 -3.88 2.62 -4.40
N LEU A 123 -3.22 3.30 -3.46
CA LEU A 123 -1.92 3.89 -3.70
C LEU A 123 -0.88 2.81 -4.07
N THR A 124 -0.81 1.72 -3.31
CA THR A 124 0.13 0.61 -3.59
C THR A 124 -0.09 0.03 -4.98
N VAL A 125 -1.35 -0.12 -5.41
CA VAL A 125 -1.70 -0.52 -6.77
C VAL A 125 -1.19 0.52 -7.78
N ALA A 126 -1.45 1.81 -7.55
CA ALA A 126 -1.04 2.89 -8.43
C ALA A 126 0.49 3.00 -8.60
N VAL A 127 1.26 2.74 -7.54
CA VAL A 127 2.75 2.79 -7.58
C VAL A 127 3.41 1.45 -7.93
N THR A 128 2.63 0.36 -8.07
CA THR A 128 3.14 -0.96 -8.48
C THR A 128 4.01 -0.91 -9.75
N PRO A 129 3.67 -0.12 -10.78
CA PRO A 129 4.51 0.03 -11.97
C PRO A 129 5.95 0.47 -11.67
N ALA A 130 6.18 1.31 -10.66
CA ALA A 130 7.55 1.70 -10.27
C ALA A 130 8.37 0.49 -9.77
N ASN A 131 7.76 -0.42 -9.01
CA ASN A 131 8.42 -1.62 -8.53
C ASN A 131 8.68 -2.63 -9.65
N ILE A 132 7.76 -2.73 -10.63
CA ILE A 132 7.96 -3.55 -11.83
C ILE A 132 9.09 -2.97 -12.70
N TYR A 133 9.15 -1.64 -12.84
CA TYR A 133 10.19 -0.97 -13.59
C TYR A 133 11.57 -1.20 -12.96
N ALA A 134 11.71 -1.04 -11.65
CA ALA A 134 12.93 -1.35 -10.92
C ALA A 134 13.44 -2.78 -11.21
N LEU A 135 12.55 -3.78 -11.16
CA LEU A 135 12.90 -5.17 -11.49
C LEU A 135 13.29 -5.37 -12.96
N THR A 136 12.53 -4.78 -13.89
CA THR A 136 12.65 -5.09 -15.33
C THR A 136 13.71 -4.28 -16.05
N HIS A 137 14.07 -3.12 -15.51
CA HIS A 137 15.04 -2.19 -16.10
C HIS A 137 16.28 -1.98 -15.22
N GLY A 138 16.36 -2.68 -14.07
CA GLY A 138 17.52 -2.60 -13.17
C GLY A 138 17.69 -1.24 -12.51
N ALA A 139 16.59 -0.50 -12.29
CA ALA A 139 16.66 0.80 -11.65
C ALA A 139 16.91 0.61 -10.15
N ASN A 140 18.10 1.03 -9.70
CA ASN A 140 18.52 0.91 -8.31
C ASN A 140 17.63 1.74 -7.36
N PHE A 141 17.32 1.16 -6.21
CA PHE A 141 16.64 1.84 -5.12
C PHE A 141 17.02 1.19 -3.78
N PRO A 142 17.78 1.88 -2.91
CA PRO A 142 18.32 3.25 -3.05
C PRO A 142 19.29 3.44 -4.21
N LEU A 143 19.40 4.66 -4.75
CA LEU A 143 20.21 5.00 -5.95
C LEU A 143 21.68 4.59 -5.85
N ASN A 144 22.24 4.72 -4.66
CA ASN A 144 23.63 4.48 -4.30
C ASN A 144 23.95 3.01 -4.00
N ILE A 145 22.97 2.12 -4.06
CA ILE A 145 23.13 0.70 -3.73
C ILE A 145 22.71 -0.13 -4.93
N GLU A 146 23.66 -0.88 -5.49
CA GLU A 146 23.34 -1.86 -6.52
C GLU A 146 22.39 -2.90 -5.95
N THR A 147 21.18 -2.94 -6.49
CA THR A 147 20.11 -3.79 -5.97
C THR A 147 19.97 -5.01 -6.89
N PRO A 148 20.25 -6.23 -6.40
CA PRO A 148 20.15 -7.41 -7.24
C PRO A 148 18.69 -7.64 -7.67
N PRO A 149 18.43 -8.20 -8.86
CA PRO A 149 17.06 -8.47 -9.33
C PRO A 149 16.22 -9.31 -8.37
N THR A 150 16.87 -10.20 -7.60
CA THR A 150 16.22 -11.00 -6.56
C THR A 150 15.62 -10.15 -5.44
N ALA A 151 16.25 -9.05 -5.04
CA ALA A 151 15.73 -8.15 -4.03
C ALA A 151 14.47 -7.42 -4.54
N HIS A 152 14.46 -6.98 -5.80
CA HIS A 152 13.27 -6.40 -6.42
C HIS A 152 12.13 -7.44 -6.56
N ALA A 153 12.45 -8.69 -6.89
CA ALA A 153 11.47 -9.77 -6.95
C ALA A 153 10.85 -10.05 -5.56
N VAL A 154 11.66 -10.09 -4.50
CA VAL A 154 11.19 -10.23 -3.12
C VAL A 154 10.28 -9.05 -2.73
N ARG A 155 10.66 -7.83 -3.08
CA ARG A 155 9.82 -6.63 -2.85
C ARG A 155 8.43 -6.79 -3.48
N LEU A 156 8.34 -7.27 -4.71
CA LEU A 156 7.06 -7.52 -5.39
C LEU A 156 6.25 -8.66 -4.75
N ALA A 157 6.92 -9.72 -4.28
CA ALA A 157 6.27 -10.80 -3.54
C ALA A 157 5.65 -10.27 -2.23
N LEU A 158 6.43 -9.52 -1.44
CA LEU A 158 5.95 -8.86 -0.23
C LEU A 158 4.85 -7.83 -0.50
N GLN A 159 4.88 -7.16 -1.66
CA GLN A 159 3.81 -6.25 -2.07
C GLN A 159 2.46 -6.98 -2.17
N SER A 160 2.44 -8.24 -2.60
CA SER A 160 1.20 -9.02 -2.68
C SER A 160 0.63 -9.31 -1.28
N VAL A 161 1.51 -9.57 -0.32
CA VAL A 161 1.15 -9.72 1.11
C VAL A 161 0.60 -8.41 1.67
N LEU A 162 1.27 -7.30 1.37
CA LEU A 162 0.87 -5.97 1.83
C LEU A 162 -0.51 -5.56 1.28
N LEU A 163 -0.74 -5.78 -0.02
CA LEU A 163 -2.04 -5.55 -0.65
C LEU A 163 -3.14 -6.41 -0.02
N ALA A 164 -2.85 -7.68 0.29
CA ALA A 164 -3.82 -8.55 0.94
C ALA A 164 -4.18 -8.08 2.36
N ILE A 165 -3.18 -7.63 3.13
CA ILE A 165 -3.39 -7.07 4.47
C ILE A 165 -4.26 -5.81 4.40
N PHE A 166 -3.97 -4.89 3.48
CA PHE A 166 -4.81 -3.70 3.33
C PHE A 166 -6.22 -4.02 2.88
N TRP A 167 -6.39 -4.99 1.98
CA TRP A 167 -7.71 -5.44 1.55
C TRP A 167 -8.53 -5.98 2.72
N GLU A 168 -7.94 -6.77 3.62
CA GLU A 168 -8.60 -7.28 4.82
C GLU A 168 -8.95 -6.14 5.80
N LEU A 169 -8.07 -5.15 5.96
CA LEU A 169 -8.33 -3.96 6.79
C LEU A 169 -9.41 -3.04 6.21
N ALA A 170 -9.53 -3.00 4.87
CA ALA A 170 -10.49 -2.17 4.13
C ALA A 170 -11.92 -2.73 4.10
N GLN A 171 -12.18 -3.93 4.61
CA GLN A 171 -13.50 -4.56 4.51
C GLN A 171 -14.66 -3.71 5.06
N PRO A 172 -14.56 -3.05 6.23
CA PRO A 172 -15.61 -2.14 6.70
C PRO A 172 -16.00 -1.08 5.67
N THR A 173 -15.05 -0.31 5.14
CA THR A 173 -15.32 0.71 4.11
C THR A 173 -15.93 0.11 2.84
N LEU A 174 -15.45 -1.06 2.41
CA LEU A 174 -15.96 -1.74 1.22
C LEU A 174 -17.40 -2.25 1.40
N LEU A 175 -17.76 -2.72 2.60
CA LEU A 175 -19.11 -3.15 2.93
C LEU A 175 -20.08 -1.95 2.95
N ASP A 176 -19.69 -0.85 3.60
CA ASP A 176 -20.48 0.38 3.63
C ASP A 176 -20.73 0.90 2.21
N ALA A 177 -19.72 0.88 1.35
CA ALA A 177 -19.85 1.26 -0.05
C ALA A 177 -20.84 0.36 -0.81
N LYS A 178 -20.78 -0.96 -0.63
CA LYS A 178 -21.72 -1.90 -1.26
C LYS A 178 -23.16 -1.68 -0.81
N MET A 179 -23.39 -1.46 0.48
CA MET A 179 -24.71 -1.17 1.03
C MET A 179 -25.28 0.12 0.43
N ASN A 180 -24.48 1.19 0.37
CA ASN A 180 -24.90 2.48 -0.19
C ASN A 180 -25.19 2.43 -1.70
N LEU A 181 -24.57 1.48 -2.42
CA LEU A 181 -24.80 1.26 -3.85
C LEU A 181 -25.92 0.23 -4.13
N GLY A 182 -26.55 -0.35 -3.11
CA GLY A 182 -27.60 -1.37 -3.27
C GLY A 182 -27.09 -2.70 -3.85
N LEU A 183 -25.83 -3.04 -3.59
CA LEU A 183 -25.18 -4.27 -4.07
C LEU A 183 -25.24 -5.44 -3.06
N LEU A 184 -25.86 -5.21 -1.90
CA LEU A 184 -26.14 -6.17 -0.83
C LEU A 184 -27.59 -5.98 -0.36
#